data_AF-A0A8J7W4X3-F1
#
_entry.id   AF-A0A8J7W4X3-F1
#
_cell.length_a   1.000
_cell.length_b   1.000
_cell.length_c   1.000
_cell.angle_alpha   90.00
_cell.angle_beta   90.00
_cell.angle_gamma   90.00
#
_symmetry.space_group_name_H-M   'P 1'
#
loop_
_entity.id
_entity.type
_entity.pdbx_description
1 polymer ?
#
loop_
_entity_poly.entity_id
_entity_poly.type
_entity_poly.pdbx_seq_one_letter_code
_entity_poly.pdbx_strand_id
1 'polypeptide(L)'
;MHRYTIARDSSADDLESVLMTIHTIVSNLPITGRSAEKPGIRIEDGKVIDRSYTGPILEDAIAGNRLIKTRPQEGIYKGIPVVVAPIRDSEGAAIGAIGVVDITGIFDLATLMEHQSFILRQVCGTDPCPLDSEQSIAKR
;
A
#
# COMPACT_ATOMS: atom_id res chain seq x y z
N MET A 1 25.81 6.83 17.04
CA MET A 1 24.80 6.46 16.01
C MET A 1 23.58 5.94 16.73
N HIS A 2 22.39 6.47 16.43
CA HIS A 2 21.14 5.90 16.92
C HIS A 2 20.75 4.74 15.99
N ARG A 3 20.45 3.58 16.57
CA ARG A 3 19.99 2.39 15.83
C ARG A 3 18.50 2.23 16.08
N TYR A 4 17.72 2.28 15.00
CA TYR A 4 16.31 1.93 14.99
C TYR A 4 16.17 0.49 14.51
N THR A 5 15.30 -0.29 15.15
CA THR A 5 15.10 -1.70 14.81
C THR A 5 13.61 -1.99 14.85
N ILE A 6 13.10 -2.61 13.78
CA ILE A 6 11.75 -3.13 13.72
C ILE A 6 11.84 -4.62 13.99
N ALA A 7 11.07 -5.08 14.98
CA ALA A 7 11.00 -6.45 15.44
C ALA A 7 9.53 -6.88 15.57
N ARG A 8 9.34 -8.18 15.82
CA ARG A 8 8.00 -8.78 15.99
C ARG A 8 7.19 -8.15 17.11
N ASP A 9 7.86 -7.59 18.12
CA ASP A 9 7.26 -6.96 19.28
C ASP A 9 7.50 -5.43 19.30
N SER A 10 7.87 -4.83 18.16
CA SER A 10 7.99 -3.36 18.07
C SER A 10 6.70 -2.68 18.50
N SER A 11 6.86 -1.64 19.31
CA SER A 11 5.78 -0.80 19.79
C SER A 11 5.29 0.18 18.73
N ALA A 12 4.18 0.85 19.02
CA ALA A 12 3.69 1.98 18.26
C ALA A 12 4.77 3.05 17.99
N ASP A 13 5.56 3.37 19.02
CA ASP A 13 6.56 4.44 18.98
C ASP A 13 7.74 4.08 18.07
N ASP A 14 8.10 2.79 18.00
CA ASP A 14 9.15 2.29 17.11
C ASP A 14 8.75 2.44 15.63
N LEU A 15 7.45 2.36 15.33
CA LEU A 15 6.90 2.41 13.98
C LEU A 15 6.57 3.85 13.53
N GLU A 16 6.32 4.77 14.45
CA GLU A 16 5.79 6.12 14.18
C GLU A 16 6.58 6.88 13.12
N SER A 17 7.90 6.97 13.29
CA SER A 17 8.76 7.75 12.37
C SER A 17 8.72 7.23 10.93
N VAL A 18 8.72 5.91 10.75
CA VAL A 18 8.67 5.25 9.45
C VAL A 18 7.30 5.44 8.81
N LEU A 19 6.23 5.19 9.57
CA LEU A 19 4.87 5.30 9.05
C LEU A 19 4.47 6.75 8.75
N MET A 20 4.96 7.72 9.52
CA MET A 20 4.79 9.13 9.16
C MET A 20 5.49 9.46 7.83
N THR A 21 6.69 8.94 7.62
CA THR A 21 7.40 9.15 6.34
C THR A 21 6.57 8.60 5.17
N ILE A 22 6.00 7.40 5.33
CA ILE A 22 5.14 6.80 4.31
C ILE A 22 3.89 7.65 4.09
N HIS A 23 3.22 8.11 5.15
CA HIS A 23 2.04 8.98 5.06
C HIS A 23 2.31 10.21 4.19
N THR A 24 3.46 10.87 4.39
CA THR A 24 3.86 12.01 3.56
C THR A 24 4.13 11.62 2.11
N ILE A 25 4.76 10.47 1.85
CA ILE A 25 5.02 9.96 0.49
C ILE A 25 3.72 9.68 -0.26
N VAL A 26 2.72 9.11 0.40
CA VAL A 26 1.44 8.74 -0.22
C VAL A 26 0.42 9.88 -0.19
N SER A 27 0.87 11.12 -0.35
CA SER A 27 0.01 12.30 -0.42
C SER A 27 -0.94 12.46 0.78
N ASN A 28 -0.46 12.14 1.98
CA ASN A 28 -1.19 12.21 3.24
C ASN A 28 -2.41 11.28 3.34
N LEU A 29 -2.42 10.17 2.61
CA LEU A 29 -3.43 9.12 2.81
C LEU A 29 -3.32 8.49 4.21
N PRO A 30 -4.42 8.01 4.82
CA PRO A 30 -4.35 7.32 6.10
C PRO A 30 -3.42 6.11 6.06
N ILE A 31 -2.53 6.04 7.04
CA ILE A 31 -1.56 4.95 7.21
C ILE A 31 -1.84 4.23 8.52
N THR A 32 -1.78 2.91 8.45
CA THR A 32 -1.83 2.05 9.63
C THR A 32 -0.66 1.10 9.61
N GLY A 33 -0.27 0.60 10.77
CA GLY A 33 0.65 -0.54 10.80
C GLY A 33 0.93 -0.98 12.21
N ARG A 34 1.30 -2.25 12.34
CA ARG A 34 1.55 -2.93 13.61
C ARG A 34 2.66 -3.96 13.47
N SER A 35 3.23 -4.34 14.59
CA SER A 35 4.08 -5.54 14.67
C SER A 35 3.22 -6.79 14.84
N ALA A 36 3.83 -7.96 14.68
CA ALA A 36 3.15 -9.24 14.83
C ALA A 36 2.57 -9.43 16.25
N GLU A 37 3.27 -8.96 17.27
CA GLU A 37 2.99 -9.28 18.68
C GLU A 37 2.43 -8.10 19.48
N LYS A 38 2.53 -6.86 18.97
CA LYS A 38 1.95 -5.70 19.64
C LYS A 38 0.97 -4.93 18.74
N PRO A 39 -0.03 -4.27 19.34
CA PRO A 39 -0.84 -3.28 18.64
C PRO A 39 0.03 -2.19 18.02
N GLY A 40 -0.51 -1.59 16.97
CA GLY A 40 0.20 -0.62 16.16
C GLY A 40 -0.35 0.78 16.25
N ILE A 41 -0.14 1.55 15.18
CA ILE A 41 -0.58 2.93 15.08
C ILE A 41 -1.49 3.15 13.88
N ARG A 42 -2.31 4.20 14.02
CA ARG A 42 -3.09 4.80 12.94
C ARG A 42 -2.74 6.28 12.83
N ILE A 43 -2.36 6.68 11.63
CA ILE A 43 -1.95 8.03 11.28
C ILE A 43 -2.94 8.59 10.26
N GLU A 44 -3.50 9.75 10.57
CA GLU A 44 -4.39 10.51 9.70
C GLU A 44 -4.03 12.01 9.84
N ASP A 45 -4.11 12.76 8.74
CA ASP A 45 -3.83 14.21 8.72
C ASP A 45 -2.52 14.62 9.41
N GLY A 46 -1.45 13.83 9.19
CA GLY A 46 -0.13 14.05 9.77
C GLY A 46 -0.04 13.84 11.29
N LYS A 47 -1.02 13.17 11.90
CA LYS A 47 -1.11 12.96 13.34
C LYS A 47 -1.36 11.50 13.68
N VAL A 48 -0.79 11.05 14.79
CA VAL A 48 -1.14 9.75 15.37
C VAL A 48 -2.50 9.88 16.06
N ILE A 49 -3.51 9.21 15.49
CA ILE A 49 -4.89 9.20 16.00
C ILE A 49 -5.11 8.07 17.00
N ASP A 50 -4.39 6.96 16.83
CA ASP A 50 -4.46 5.78 17.69
C ASP A 50 -3.08 5.12 17.83
N ARG A 51 -2.70 4.76 19.06
CA ARG A 51 -1.45 4.07 19.42
C ARG A 51 -1.65 2.62 19.87
N SER A 52 -2.89 2.16 19.91
CA SER A 52 -3.24 0.77 20.20
C SER A 52 -4.06 0.18 19.06
N TYR A 53 -3.78 0.61 17.83
CA TYR A 53 -4.57 0.26 16.67
C TYR A 53 -4.38 -1.23 16.33
N THR A 54 -5.49 -1.93 16.26
CA THR A 54 -5.59 -3.25 15.63
C THR A 54 -6.26 -3.10 14.28
N GLY A 55 -6.10 -4.10 13.42
CA GLY A 55 -6.75 -4.08 12.12
C GLY A 55 -6.87 -5.50 11.59
N PRO A 56 -8.07 -5.97 11.23
CA PRO A 56 -8.27 -7.35 10.77
C PRO A 56 -7.41 -7.64 9.54
N ILE A 57 -7.32 -6.68 8.60
CA ILE A 57 -6.50 -6.87 7.39
C ILE A 57 -4.99 -6.81 7.69
N LEU A 58 -4.56 -6.07 8.71
CA LEU A 58 -3.16 -6.09 9.16
C LEU A 58 -2.80 -7.47 9.73
N GLU A 59 -3.67 -8.02 10.56
CA GLU A 59 -3.51 -9.36 11.15
C GLU A 59 -3.51 -10.43 10.06
N ASP A 60 -4.44 -10.37 9.11
CA ASP A 60 -4.51 -11.29 7.97
C ASP A 60 -3.25 -11.23 7.10
N ALA A 61 -2.71 -10.03 6.85
CA ALA A 61 -1.51 -9.85 6.04
C ALA A 61 -0.27 -10.44 6.73
N ILE A 62 -0.18 -10.32 8.05
CA ILE A 62 0.88 -10.93 8.86
C ILE A 62 0.73 -12.45 8.84
N ALA A 63 -0.47 -12.96 9.17
CA ALA A 63 -0.74 -14.40 9.25
C ALA A 63 -0.56 -15.11 7.90
N GLY A 64 -1.02 -14.49 6.82
CA GLY A 64 -0.86 -15.01 5.46
C GLY A 64 0.48 -14.66 4.82
N ASN A 65 1.31 -13.84 5.47
CA ASN A 65 2.57 -13.29 4.96
C ASN A 65 2.48 -12.86 3.49
N ARG A 66 1.44 -12.10 3.12
CA ARG A 66 1.18 -11.70 1.74
C ARG A 66 0.59 -10.31 1.64
N LEU A 67 0.77 -9.68 0.47
CA LEU A 67 0.06 -8.46 0.12
C LEU A 67 -1.45 -8.74 0.05
N ILE A 68 -2.26 -7.90 0.68
CA ILE A 68 -3.72 -7.94 0.60
C ILE A 68 -4.23 -6.61 0.06
N LYS A 69 -5.02 -6.68 -1.02
CA LYS A 69 -5.79 -5.56 -1.57
C LYS A 69 -7.27 -5.92 -1.43
N THR A 70 -8.01 -5.25 -0.58
CA THR A 70 -9.40 -5.62 -0.29
C THR A 70 -10.21 -4.45 0.27
N ARG A 71 -11.50 -4.68 0.50
CA ARG A 71 -12.38 -3.80 1.29
C ARG A 71 -12.72 -4.53 2.59
N PRO A 72 -12.27 -4.04 3.77
CA PRO A 72 -12.58 -4.66 5.05
C PRO A 72 -14.09 -4.77 5.27
N GLN A 73 -14.55 -5.88 5.84
CA GLN A 73 -15.96 -6.07 6.19
C GLN A 73 -16.31 -5.50 7.57
N GLU A 74 -15.29 -5.17 8.36
CA GLU A 74 -15.38 -4.66 9.73
C GLU A 74 -14.20 -3.72 10.05
N GLY A 75 -14.24 -3.13 11.24
CA GLY A 75 -13.26 -2.13 11.69
C GLY A 75 -13.55 -0.72 11.17
N ILE A 76 -12.64 0.21 11.50
CA ILE A 76 -12.82 1.65 11.23
C ILE A 76 -12.89 1.96 9.72
N TYR A 77 -12.18 1.20 8.89
CA TYR A 77 -12.15 1.38 7.44
C TYR A 77 -13.07 0.41 6.69
N LYS A 78 -14.16 -0.03 7.32
CA LYS A 78 -15.15 -0.91 6.70
C LYS A 78 -15.65 -0.34 5.37
N GLY A 79 -15.59 -1.15 4.32
CA GLY A 79 -16.05 -0.81 2.96
C GLY A 79 -15.11 0.08 2.14
N ILE A 80 -14.06 0.62 2.75
CA ILE A 80 -13.07 1.47 2.10
C ILE A 80 -11.92 0.59 1.57
N PRO A 81 -11.42 0.80 0.34
CA PRO A 81 -10.28 0.05 -0.17
C PRO A 81 -9.04 0.23 0.70
N VAL A 82 -8.35 -0.86 0.97
CA VAL A 82 -7.06 -0.86 1.66
C VAL A 82 -6.06 -1.73 0.93
N VAL A 83 -4.80 -1.33 0.99
CA VAL A 83 -3.65 -2.10 0.53
C VAL A 83 -2.73 -2.33 1.72
N VAL A 84 -2.49 -3.59 2.05
CA VAL A 84 -1.71 -3.97 3.24
C VAL A 84 -0.61 -4.94 2.84
N ALA A 85 0.62 -4.63 3.25
CA ALA A 85 1.80 -5.45 2.98
C ALA A 85 2.48 -5.89 4.29
N PRO A 86 2.97 -7.13 4.37
CA PRO A 86 3.75 -7.58 5.51
C PRO A 86 5.15 -6.97 5.48
N ILE A 87 5.64 -6.59 6.65
CA ILE A 87 7.06 -6.34 6.90
C ILE A 87 7.71 -7.71 7.12
N ARG A 88 8.75 -8.03 6.36
CA ARG A 88 9.46 -9.31 6.44
C ARG A 88 10.88 -9.12 6.97
N ASP A 89 11.34 -10.09 7.75
CA ASP A 89 12.75 -10.18 8.13
C ASP A 89 13.61 -10.80 7.01
N SER A 90 14.89 -10.99 7.28
CA SER A 90 15.86 -11.58 6.34
C SER A 90 15.56 -13.03 5.97
N GLU A 91 14.80 -13.75 6.79
CA GLU A 91 14.37 -15.13 6.54
C GLU A 91 13.02 -15.18 5.79
N GLY A 92 12.41 -14.01 5.58
CA GLY A 92 11.12 -13.86 4.90
C GLY A 92 9.92 -14.02 5.83
N ALA A 93 10.11 -14.15 7.16
CA ALA A 93 9.02 -14.25 8.10
C ALA A 93 8.35 -12.89 8.32
N ALA A 94 7.02 -12.86 8.40
CA ALA A 94 6.27 -11.63 8.66
C ALA A 94 6.44 -11.20 10.13
N ILE A 95 7.06 -10.04 10.33
CA ILE A 95 7.30 -9.45 11.66
C ILE A 95 6.33 -8.30 11.97
N GLY A 96 5.54 -7.86 11.01
CA GLY A 96 4.55 -6.81 11.13
C GLY A 96 3.84 -6.57 9.79
N ALA A 97 3.00 -5.54 9.73
CA ALA A 97 2.36 -5.10 8.49
C ALA A 97 2.13 -3.59 8.50
N ILE A 98 2.09 -3.02 7.29
CA ILE A 98 1.74 -1.62 7.04
C ILE A 98 0.61 -1.60 6.02
N GLY A 99 -0.41 -0.80 6.30
CA GLY A 99 -1.59 -0.61 5.48
C GLY A 99 -1.78 0.83 5.06
N VAL A 100 -2.14 1.04 3.81
CA VAL A 100 -2.60 2.33 3.28
C VAL A 100 -4.08 2.23 2.97
N VAL A 101 -4.84 3.25 3.38
CA VAL A 101 -6.26 3.35 3.04
C VAL A 101 -6.39 4.21 1.79
N ASP A 102 -6.93 3.61 0.73
CA ASP A 102 -7.15 4.30 -0.54
C ASP A 102 -8.57 4.84 -0.61
N ILE A 103 -8.74 6.06 -0.10
CA ILE A 103 -10.00 6.79 -0.23
C ILE A 103 -10.16 7.34 -1.65
N THR A 104 -9.04 7.53 -2.37
CA THR A 104 -8.99 8.21 -3.67
C THR A 104 -9.26 7.31 -4.87
N GLY A 105 -9.16 5.99 -4.70
CA GLY A 105 -9.23 5.01 -5.79
C GLY A 105 -8.00 5.03 -6.71
N ILE A 106 -6.91 5.68 -6.30
CA ILE A 106 -5.70 5.82 -7.11
C ILE A 106 -5.03 4.46 -7.32
N PHE A 107 -5.01 3.59 -6.32
CA PHE A 107 -4.40 2.27 -6.46
C PHE A 107 -5.24 1.33 -7.33
N ASP A 108 -6.56 1.49 -7.33
CA ASP A 108 -7.45 0.79 -8.28
C ASP A 108 -7.18 1.27 -9.73
N LEU A 109 -7.05 2.59 -9.94
CA LEU A 109 -6.74 3.18 -11.26
C LEU A 109 -5.35 2.79 -11.76
N ALA A 110 -4.33 2.82 -10.91
CA ALA A 110 -2.98 2.40 -11.27
C ALA A 110 -2.94 0.93 -11.68
N THR A 111 -3.65 0.06 -10.93
CA THR A 111 -3.79 -1.36 -11.28
C THR A 111 -4.51 -1.53 -12.63
N LEU A 112 -5.55 -0.74 -12.91
CA LEU A 112 -6.23 -0.74 -14.23
C LEU A 112 -5.30 -0.35 -15.38
N MET A 113 -4.42 0.65 -15.18
CA MET A 113 -3.47 1.08 -16.20
C MET A 113 -2.36 0.05 -16.46
N GLU A 114 -1.90 -0.67 -15.44
CA GLU A 114 -0.98 -1.80 -15.61
C GLU A 114 -1.61 -2.90 -16.49
N HIS A 115 -2.90 -3.20 -16.28
CA HIS A 115 -3.63 -4.15 -17.12
C HIS A 115 -3.85 -3.66 -18.55
N GLN A 116 -4.11 -2.37 -18.78
CA GLN A 116 -4.19 -1.82 -20.14
C GLN A 116 -2.86 -1.91 -20.89
N SER A 117 -1.74 -1.67 -20.21
CA SER A 117 -0.39 -1.82 -20.77
C SER A 117 -0.11 -3.28 -21.18
N PHE A 118 -0.59 -4.23 -20.38
CA PHE A 118 -0.50 -5.66 -20.69
C PHE A 118 -1.39 -6.06 -21.88
N ILE A 119 -2.62 -5.55 -21.95
CA ILE A 119 -3.54 -5.79 -23.08
C ILE A 119 -2.98 -5.19 -24.37
N LEU A 120 -2.45 -3.96 -24.34
CA LEU A 120 -1.81 -3.34 -25.49
C LEU A 120 -0.61 -4.18 -25.98
N ARG A 121 0.21 -4.73 -25.08
CA ARG A 121 1.30 -5.66 -25.47
C ARG A 121 0.78 -6.94 -26.12
N GLN A 122 -0.30 -7.51 -25.61
CA GLN A 122 -0.86 -8.76 -26.13
C GLN A 122 -1.56 -8.58 -27.48
N VAL A 123 -2.13 -7.41 -27.74
CA VAL A 123 -2.81 -7.09 -29.01
C VAL A 123 -1.82 -6.55 -30.06
N CYS A 124 -0.80 -5.79 -29.66
CA CYS A 124 0.09 -5.12 -30.62
C CYS A 124 1.36 -5.89 -30.98
N GLY A 125 1.70 -6.98 -30.30
CA GLY A 125 2.59 -8.05 -30.80
C GLY A 125 4.05 -7.71 -31.15
N THR A 126 4.44 -6.46 -31.38
CA THR A 126 5.83 -6.02 -31.65
C THR A 126 5.95 -4.50 -31.45
N ASP A 127 7.00 -4.03 -30.79
CA ASP A 127 7.37 -2.62 -30.77
C ASP A 127 7.83 -2.15 -32.16
N PRO A 128 7.51 -0.92 -32.61
CA PRO A 128 6.71 0.10 -31.92
C PRO A 128 5.23 0.13 -32.35
N CYS A 129 4.35 0.38 -31.37
CA CYS A 129 2.97 0.82 -31.59
C CYS A 129 2.93 2.15 -32.35
N PRO A 130 2.21 2.27 -33.48
CA PRO A 130 1.97 3.56 -34.09
C PRO A 130 0.99 4.34 -33.21
N LEU A 131 1.50 5.33 -32.47
CA LEU A 131 0.66 6.41 -31.98
C LEU A 131 0.31 7.26 -33.21
N ASP A 132 -0.96 7.23 -33.64
CA ASP A 132 -1.50 8.02 -34.74
C ASP A 132 -1.32 9.53 -34.49
N SER A 133 -0.13 10.04 -34.82
CA SER A 133 0.20 11.46 -34.77
C SER A 133 0.89 11.99 -36.02
N GLU A 134 0.94 11.21 -37.12
CA GLU A 134 1.49 11.69 -38.40
C GLU A 134 0.68 11.26 -39.63
N GLN A 135 -0.58 11.69 -39.71
CA GLN A 135 -1.23 11.93 -41.01
C GLN A 135 -1.90 13.31 -41.02
N SER A 136 -1.11 14.35 -40.74
CA SER A 136 -1.34 15.65 -41.36
C SER A 136 -0.33 15.78 -42.50
N ILE A 137 -0.80 16.24 -43.67
CA ILE A 137 -0.09 16.40 -44.96
C ILE A 137 -0.21 15.19 -45.91
N ALA A 138 -1.31 15.12 -46.65
CA ALA A 138 -1.30 15.07 -48.13
C ALA A 138 -2.71 14.76 -48.70
N LYS A 139 -3.34 15.81 -49.24
CA LYS A 139 -4.30 15.85 -50.38
C LYS A 139 -5.54 16.72 -50.09
N ARG A 140 -5.39 18.02 -50.35
CA ARG A 140 -6.18 18.69 -51.38
C ARG A 140 -5.45 19.92 -51.87
#